data_AF-A0A1F3VBC7-F1
#
_entry.id   AF-A0A1F3VBC7-F1
#
_cell.length_a   1.000
_cell.length_b   1.000
_cell.length_c   1.000
_cell.angle_alpha   90.00
_cell.angle_beta   90.00
_cell.angle_gamma   90.00
#
_symmetry.space_group_name_H-M   'P 1'
#
loop_
_entity.id
_entity.type
_entity.pdbx_description
1 polymer ?
#
loop_
_entity_poly.entity_id
_entity_poly.type
_entity_poly.pdbx_seq_one_letter_code
_entity_poly.pdbx_strand_id
1 'polypeptide(L)'
;MTRFKKITDKQLEKINIRLWRVGSCLLGMTALFQQVGNDPCFNGEEIYGIGQLLKPLSEEVSTLYNHLENGHYEPEEDKEDEIDED
;
A
#
# COMPACT_ATOMS: atom_id res chain seq x y z
N MET A 1 9.51 -24.92 16.92
CA MET A 1 8.20 -24.51 16.36
C MET A 1 7.90 -23.10 16.86
N THR A 2 8.18 -22.10 16.03
CA THR A 2 8.07 -20.69 16.43
C THR A 2 6.59 -20.32 16.48
N ARG A 3 6.04 -20.13 17.69
CA ARG A 3 4.67 -19.64 17.86
C ARG A 3 4.60 -18.19 17.39
N PHE A 4 3.98 -17.95 16.25
CA PHE A 4 3.61 -16.60 15.85
C PHE A 4 2.56 -16.08 16.83
N LYS A 5 2.88 -14.99 17.51
CA LYS A 5 1.94 -14.31 18.41
C LYS A 5 0.82 -13.74 17.55
N LYS A 6 -0.45 -13.98 17.92
CA LYS A 6 -1.60 -13.38 17.23
C LYS A 6 -1.42 -11.86 17.24
N ILE A 7 -1.43 -11.24 16.06
CA ILE A 7 -1.38 -9.79 15.90
C ILE A 7 -2.70 -9.24 16.42
N THR A 8 -2.65 -8.19 17.25
CA THR A 8 -3.88 -7.51 17.71
C THR A 8 -4.36 -6.50 16.67
N ASP A 9 -5.64 -6.15 16.69
CA ASP A 9 -6.22 -5.20 15.73
C ASP A 9 -5.49 -3.84 15.75
N LYS A 10 -5.10 -3.36 16.94
CA LYS A 10 -4.27 -2.14 17.10
C LYS A 10 -2.89 -2.27 16.47
N GLN A 11 -2.27 -3.46 16.52
CA GLN A 11 -0.97 -3.69 15.88
C GLN A 11 -1.12 -3.75 14.36
N LEU A 12 -2.22 -4.35 13.88
CA LEU A 12 -2.54 -4.42 12.47
C LEU A 12 -2.83 -3.02 11.88
N GLU A 13 -3.66 -2.21 12.53
CA GLU A 13 -3.92 -0.83 12.12
C GLU A 13 -2.63 -0.02 11.99
N LYS A 14 -1.72 -0.18 12.98
CA LYS A 14 -0.40 0.44 12.94
C LYS A 14 0.47 -0.06 11.79
N ILE A 15 0.36 -1.34 11.42
CA ILE A 15 1.05 -1.91 10.26
C ILE A 15 0.47 -1.34 8.97
N ASN A 16 -0.85 -1.27 8.82
CA ASN A 16 -1.52 -0.71 7.65
C ASN A 16 -1.16 0.76 7.42
N ILE A 17 -1.20 1.60 8.47
CA ILE A 17 -0.79 3.01 8.37
C ILE A 17 0.68 3.13 7.93
N ARG A 18 1.55 2.24 8.41
CA ARG A 18 2.96 2.23 8.02
C ARG A 18 3.15 1.81 6.57
N LEU A 19 2.45 0.77 6.11
CA LEU A 19 2.50 0.31 4.73
C LEU A 19 1.99 1.41 3.78
N TRP A 20 0.84 2.01 4.09
CA TRP A 20 0.30 3.13 3.33
C TRP A 20 1.29 4.29 3.20
N ARG A 21 1.94 4.69 4.31
CA ARG A 21 2.97 5.74 4.29
C ARG A 21 4.16 5.35 3.42
N VAL A 22 4.70 4.14 3.58
CA VAL A 22 5.85 3.68 2.81
C VAL A 22 5.53 3.63 1.31
N GLY A 23 4.38 3.06 0.93
CA GLY A 23 3.93 3.04 -0.47
C GLY A 23 3.80 4.45 -1.04
N SER A 24 3.15 5.36 -0.30
CA SER A 24 3.00 6.77 -0.71
C SER A 24 4.34 7.48 -0.88
N CYS A 25 5.30 7.27 0.02
CA CYS A 25 6.65 7.84 -0.08
C CYS A 25 7.41 7.28 -1.29
N LEU A 26 7.34 5.97 -1.54
CA LEU A 26 7.98 5.33 -2.69
C LEU A 26 7.40 5.85 -4.01
N LEU A 27 6.09 6.05 -4.08
CA LEU A 27 5.43 6.65 -5.24
C LEU A 27 5.90 8.09 -5.47
N GLY A 28 5.96 8.89 -4.40
CA GLY A 28 6.45 10.27 -4.47
C GLY A 28 7.91 10.34 -4.94
N MET A 29 8.78 9.49 -4.39
CA MET A 29 10.18 9.42 -4.83
C MET A 29 10.28 8.97 -6.29
N THR A 30 9.51 7.96 -6.71
CA THR A 30 9.45 7.52 -8.11
C THR A 30 9.17 8.69 -9.04
N ALA A 31 8.15 9.50 -8.74
CA ALA A 31 7.80 10.67 -9.53
C ALA A 31 8.92 11.72 -9.56
N LEU A 32 9.56 11.99 -8.42
CA LEU A 32 10.68 12.92 -8.33
C LEU A 32 11.88 12.46 -9.17
N PHE A 33 12.29 11.20 -9.06
CA PHE A 33 13.39 10.65 -9.84
C PHE A 33 13.07 10.65 -11.34
N GLN A 34 11.83 10.35 -11.73
CA GLN A 34 11.43 10.43 -13.14
C GLN A 34 11.40 11.86 -13.69
N GLN A 35 11.06 12.86 -12.88
CA GLN A 35 11.08 14.27 -13.28
C GLN A 35 12.50 14.85 -13.36
N VAL A 36 13.36 14.52 -12.39
CA VAL A 36 14.75 15.01 -12.31
C VAL A 36 15.65 14.39 -13.38
N GLY A 37 15.24 13.29 -14.02
CA GLY A 37 15.98 12.70 -15.14
C GLY A 37 16.20 13.63 -16.35
N ASN A 38 15.47 14.75 -16.42
CA ASN A 38 15.62 15.78 -17.46
C ASN A 38 16.52 16.97 -17.05
N ASP A 39 17.07 16.98 -15.84
CA ASP A 39 17.94 18.06 -15.37
C ASP A 39 19.40 17.83 -15.81
N PRO A 40 20.03 18.79 -16.52
CA PRO A 40 21.40 18.64 -17.03
C PRO A 40 22.47 18.53 -15.93
N CYS A 41 22.14 18.83 -14.67
CA CYS A 41 23.06 18.71 -13.55
C CYS A 41 23.20 17.27 -13.04
N PHE A 42 22.34 16.35 -13.49
CA PHE A 42 22.30 14.98 -13.03
C PHE A 42 22.52 13.98 -14.16
N ASN A 43 23.00 12.79 -13.80
CA ASN A 43 23.03 11.67 -14.72
C ASN A 43 21.60 11.15 -14.92
N GLY A 44 20.94 11.64 -15.98
CA GLY A 44 19.54 11.37 -16.26
C GLY A 44 19.20 9.88 -16.34
N GLU A 45 20.09 9.05 -16.88
CA GLU A 45 19.88 7.59 -17.00
C GLU A 45 19.87 6.89 -15.64
N GLU A 46 20.79 7.26 -14.74
CA GLU A 46 20.90 6.67 -13.41
C GLU A 46 19.73 7.08 -12.52
N ILE A 47 19.39 8.37 -12.53
CA ILE A 47 18.25 8.96 -11.82
C ILE A 47 16.93 8.32 -12.30
N TYR A 48 16.74 8.20 -13.61
CA TYR A 48 15.57 7.55 -14.20
C TYR A 48 15.51 6.05 -13.83
N GLY A 49 16.66 5.37 -13.85
CA GLY A 49 16.78 3.97 -13.43
C GLY A 49 16.35 3.73 -11.98
N ILE A 50 16.73 4.62 -11.06
CA ILE A 50 16.27 4.58 -9.66
C ILE A 50 14.75 4.73 -9.58
N GLY A 51 14.16 5.67 -10.33
CA GLY A 51 12.71 5.82 -10.42
C GLY A 51 12.01 4.55 -10.90
N GLN A 52 12.55 3.88 -11.92
CA GLN A 52 11.99 2.61 -12.43
C GLN A 52 12.06 1.46 -11.41
N LEU A 53 13.05 1.46 -10.51
CA LEU A 53 13.17 0.45 -9.45
C LEU A 53 12.22 0.71 -8.27
N LEU A 54 11.95 1.98 -7.96
CA LEU A 54 11.07 2.35 -6.84
C LEU A 54 9.58 2.10 -7.14
N LYS A 55 9.19 2.16 -8.42
CA LYS A 55 7.82 1.92 -8.86
C LYS A 55 7.28 0.53 -8.48
N PRO A 56 7.90 -0.60 -8.87
CA PRO A 56 7.40 -1.93 -8.52
C PRO A 56 7.39 -2.15 -7.00
N LEU A 57 8.36 -1.60 -6.26
CA LEU A 57 8.38 -1.68 -4.81
C LEU A 57 7.17 -0.95 -4.17
N SER A 58 6.80 0.22 -4.72
CA SER A 58 5.59 0.94 -4.31
C SER A 58 4.32 0.13 -4.55
N GLU A 59 4.23 -0.53 -5.71
CA GLU A 59 3.09 -1.37 -6.10
C GLU A 59 2.94 -2.59 -5.19
N GLU A 60 4.05 -3.27 -4.85
CA GLU A 60 4.05 -4.39 -3.90
C GLU A 60 3.59 -3.97 -2.50
N VAL A 61 4.11 -2.85 -1.98
CA VAL A 61 3.72 -2.33 -0.66
C VAL A 61 2.24 -1.93 -0.64
N SER A 62 1.75 -1.34 -1.73
CA SER A 62 0.35 -0.97 -1.87
C SER A 62 -0.56 -2.19 -1.95
N THR A 63 -0.11 -3.27 -2.61
CA THR A 63 -0.84 -4.54 -2.66
C THR A 63 -0.95 -5.17 -1.28
N LEU A 64 0.12 -5.15 -0.49
CA LEU A 64 0.12 -5.64 0.90
C LEU A 64 -0.83 -4.82 1.78
N TYR A 65 -0.80 -3.49 1.64
CA TYR A 65 -1.74 -2.60 2.31
C TYR A 65 -3.19 -2.96 1.97
N ASN A 66 -3.53 -3.06 0.67
CA ASN A 66 -4.89 -3.37 0.22
C ASN A 66 -5.36 -4.75 0.69
N HIS A 67 -4.48 -5.76 0.71
CA HIS A 67 -4.83 -7.09 1.23
C HIS A 67 -5.15 -7.07 2.72
N LEU A 68 -4.39 -6.31 3.50
CA LEU A 68 -4.59 -6.19 4.94
C LEU A 68 -5.75 -5.27 5.32
N GLU A 69 -6.15 -4.35 4.43
CA GLU A 69 -7.34 -3.52 4.61
C GLU A 69 -8.61 -4.30 4.23
N ASN A 70 -8.63 -4.93 3.06
CA ASN A 70 -9.80 -5.65 2.55
C ASN A 70 -10.01 -7.03 3.21
N GLY A 71 -8.96 -7.67 3.72
CA GLY A 71 -9.09 -8.92 4.49
C GLY A 71 -9.82 -8.76 5.83
N HIS A 72 -10.13 -7.53 6.24
CA HIS A 72 -10.92 -7.20 7.45
C HIS A 72 -12.33 -6.69 7.14
N TYR A 73 -12.67 -6.51 5.86
CA TYR A 73 -14.02 -6.22 5.38
C TYR A 73 -14.49 -7.41 4.56
N GLU A 74 -15.00 -8.46 5.24
CA GLU A 74 -16.13 -9.16 4.64
C GLU A 74 -17.30 -8.17 4.77
N PRO A 75 -17.88 -7.66 3.67
CA PRO A 75 -19.14 -6.95 3.79
C PRO A 75 -20.11 -7.94 4.42
N GLU A 76 -20.57 -7.67 5.65
CA GLU A 76 -21.78 -8.32 6.14
C GLU A 76 -22.82 -8.00 5.06
N GLU A 77 -23.27 -9.00 4.32
CA GLU A 77 -24.42 -8.84 3.43
C GLU A 77 -25.51 -8.22 4.28
N ASP A 78 -25.92 -7.00 3.94
CA ASP A 78 -27.09 -6.35 4.52
C ASP A 78 -28.22 -7.37 4.41
N LYS A 79 -28.55 -8.03 5.53
CA LYS A 79 -29.77 -8.82 5.60
C LYS A 79 -30.87 -7.78 5.50
N GLU A 80 -31.41 -7.64 4.29
CA GLU A 80 -32.69 -6.97 4.11
C GLU A 80 -33.65 -7.66 5.09
N ASP A 81 -34.01 -6.94 6.15
CA ASP A 81 -35.05 -7.38 7.06
C ASP A 81 -36.31 -7.55 6.19
N GLU A 82 -36.69 -8.80 5.90
CA GLU A 82 -37.98 -9.13 5.32
C GLU A 82 -39.05 -8.57 6.28
N ILE A 83 -39.64 -7.43 5.91
CA ILE A 83 -40.84 -6.93 6.54
C ILE A 83 -41.97 -7.83 6.03
N ASP A 84 -42.29 -8.87 6.81
CA ASP A 84 -43.51 -9.64 6.63
C ASP A 84 -44.71 -8.70 6.84
N GLU A 85 -45.30 -8.21 5.75
CA GLU A 85 -46.63 -7.60 5.76
C GLU A 85 -47.69 -8.72 5.66
N ASP A 86 -48.36 -9.00 6.79
CA ASP A 86 -49.71 -9.60 6.85
C ASP A 86 -50.55 -8.88 7.93
#